data_AF-A0A970AV61-F1
#
_entry.id   AF-A0A970AV61-F1
#
_cell.length_a   1.000
_cell.length_b   1.000
_cell.length_c   1.000
_cell.angle_alpha   90.00
_cell.angle_beta   90.00
_cell.angle_gamma   90.00
#
_symmetry.space_group_name_H-M   'P 1'
#
loop_
_entity.id
_entity.type
_entity.pdbx_description
1 polymer ?
#
loop_
_entity_poly.entity_id
_entity_poly.type
_entity_poly.pdbx_seq_one_letter_code
_entity_poly.pdbx_strand_id
1 'polypeptide(L)' 'MPEALITDYGVNLKSALRPVFDTVWNAAGWPRSMNFDENGVWVGE' A
#
# COMPACT_ATOMS: atom_id res chain seq x y z
N MET A 1 -6.06 12.77 4.56
CA MET A 1 -5.84 11.42 5.11
C MET A 1 -6.42 10.44 4.11
N PRO A 2 -5.70 9.41 3.66
CA PRO A 2 -6.24 8.47 2.68
C PRO A 2 -7.31 7.60 3.36
N GLU A 3 -8.45 7.46 2.69
CA GLU A 3 -9.56 6.64 3.15
C GLU A 3 -9.68 5.44 2.21
N ALA A 4 -9.64 4.22 2.76
CA ALA A 4 -9.72 2.97 2.02
C ALA A 4 -10.88 2.14 2.55
N LEU A 5 -11.88 1.90 1.71
CA LEU A 5 -13.03 1.07 2.03
C LEU A 5 -12.83 -0.31 1.40
N ILE A 6 -12.79 -1.35 2.24
CA ILE A 6 -12.70 -2.74 1.79
C ILE A 6 -14.10 -3.35 1.87
N THR A 7 -14.65 -3.75 0.73
CA THR A 7 -16.02 -4.26 0.61
C THR A 7 -16.08 -5.77 0.39
N ASP A 8 -14.95 -6.42 0.11
CA ASP A 8 -14.83 -7.84 -0.17
C ASP A 8 -13.64 -8.43 0.60
N TYR A 9 -13.83 -9.59 1.24
CA TYR A 9 -12.81 -10.29 2.01
C TYR A 9 -11.88 -11.16 1.16
N GLY A 10 -12.23 -11.42 -0.11
CA GLY A 10 -11.40 -12.11 -1.09
C GLY A 10 -10.33 -11.22 -1.72
N VAL A 11 -10.31 -9.91 -1.41
CA VAL A 11 -9.29 -9.01 -1.95
C VAL A 11 -7.95 -9.29 -1.30
N ASN A 12 -6.87 -9.18 -2.08
CA ASN A 12 -5.53 -9.15 -1.51
C ASN A 12 -5.37 -7.85 -0.69
N LEU A 13 -5.47 -7.96 0.63
CA LEU A 13 -5.40 -6.85 1.57
C LEU A 13 -4.14 -6.00 1.38
N LYS A 14 -3.00 -6.64 1.11
CA LYS A 14 -1.72 -5.96 0.94
C LYS A 14 -1.75 -5.07 -0.30
N SER A 15 -2.28 -5.58 -1.41
CA SER A 15 -2.48 -4.79 -2.63
C SER A 15 -3.50 -3.66 -2.44
N ALA A 16 -4.61 -3.92 -1.73
CA ALA A 16 -5.66 -2.94 -1.47
C ALA A 16 -5.16 -1.76 -0.60
N LEU A 17 -4.24 -2.01 0.33
CA LEU A 17 -3.68 -1.01 1.23
C LEU A 17 -2.48 -0.25 0.64
N ARG A 18 -1.96 -0.63 -0.54
CA ARG A 18 -0.81 0.03 -1.17
C ARG A 18 -0.94 1.55 -1.24
N PRO A 19 -2.06 2.15 -1.67
CA PRO A 19 -2.18 3.61 -1.74
C PRO A 19 -2.06 4.30 -0.38
N VAL A 20 -2.50 3.63 0.69
CA VAL A 20 -2.39 4.11 2.07
C VAL A 20 -0.92 4.14 2.49
N PHE A 21 -0.17 3.06 2.23
CA PHE A 21 1.26 3.01 2.52
C PHE A 21 2.05 4.03 1.69
N ASP A 22 1.76 4.15 0.40
CA ASP A 22 2.42 5.13 -0.46
C ASP A 22 2.17 6.56 0.03
N THR A 23 0.97 6.85 0.54
CA THR A 23 0.66 8.17 1.13
C THR A 23 1.50 8.46 2.38
N VAL A 24 1.66 7.48 3.27
CA VAL A 24 2.49 7.61 4.49
C VAL A 24 3.96 7.82 4.12
N TRP A 25 4.49 7.04 3.18
CA TRP A 25 5.88 7.16 2.74
C TRP A 25 6.13 8.50 2.04
N ASN A 26 5.24 8.93 1.15
CA ASN A 26 5.32 10.23 0.50
C ASN A 26 5.31 11.38 1.50
N ALA A 27 4.45 11.31 2.52
CA ALA A 27 4.43 12.29 3.61
C ALA A 27 5.73 12.29 4.44
N ALA A 28 6.40 11.14 4.55
CA ALA A 28 7.68 10.99 5.22
C ALA A 28 8.90 11.36 4.33
N GLY A 29 8.67 11.83 3.09
CA GLY A 29 9.73 12.24 2.17
C GLY A 29 10.30 11.11 1.29
N TRP A 30 9.65 9.95 1.28
CA TRP A 30 10.03 8.82 0.45
C TRP A 30 9.10 8.70 -0.77
N PRO A 31 9.63 8.42 -1.98
CA PRO A 31 8.83 8.42 -3.20
C PRO A 31 7.72 7.36 -3.23
N ARG A 32 7.89 6.24 -2.50
CA ARG A 32 6.92 5.15 -2.38
C ARG A 32 7.24 4.24 -1.20
N SER A 33 6.30 3.38 -0.84
CA SER A 33 6.54 2.29 0.10
C SER A 33 7.55 1.28 -0.45
N MET A 34 8.56 0.95 0.36
CA MET A 34 9.59 -0.06 0.04
C MET A 34 9.09 -1.50 0.27
N ASN A 35 7.90 -1.66 0.83
CA ASN A 35 7.30 -2.98 1.09
C ASN A 35 6.67 -3.60 -0.16
N PHE A 36 6.71 -2.91 -1.30
CA PHE A 36 6.21 -3.40 -2.59
C PHE A 36 7.34 -3.42 -3.63
N ASP A 37 7.43 -4.50 -4.39
CA ASP A 37 8.34 -4.58 -5.54
C ASP A 37 7.89 -3.67 -6.70
N GLU A 38 8.57 -3.77 -7.83
CA GLU A 38 8.25 -3.00 -9.05
C GLU A 38 6.90 -3.41 -9.66
N ASN A 39 6.47 -4.65 -9.45
CA ASN A 39 5.18 -5.17 -9.91
C ASN A 39 4.02 -4.81 -8.96
N GLY A 40 4.31 -4.15 -7.83
CA GLY A 40 3.31 -3.84 -6.82
C GLY A 40 2.93 -5.03 -5.93
N VAL A 41 3.73 -6.09 -5.95
CA VAL A 41 3.59 -7.25 -5.08
C VAL A 41 4.26 -6.92 -3.76
N TRP A 42 3.58 -7.25 -2.65
CA TRP A 42 4.14 -7.06 -1.33
C TRP A 42 5.33 -8.00 -1.10
N VAL A 43 6.46 -7.45 -0.68
CA VAL A 43 7.72 -8.17 -0.39
C VAL A 43 8.19 -8.05 1.05
N GLY A 44 7.49 -7.30 1.89
CA GLY A 44 7.77 -7.27 3.33
C GLY A 44 7.38 -8.59 4.01
N GLU A 45 8.12 -9.00 5.04
CA GLU A 45 7.71 -10.12 5.90
C GLU A 45 6.53 -9.75 6.81
#